data_AF-W9PWV4-F1
#
_entry.id   AF-W9PWV4-F1
#
_cell.length_a   1.000
_cell.length_b   1.000
_cell.length_c   1.000
_cell.angle_alpha   90.00
_cell.angle_beta   90.00
_cell.angle_gamma   90.00
#
_symmetry.space_group_name_H-M   'P 1'
#
loop_
_entity.id
_entity.type
_entity.pdbx_description
1 polymer ?
#
loop_
_entity_poly.entity_id
_entity_poly.type
_entity_poly.pdbx_seq_one_letter_code
_entity_poly.pdbx_strand_id
1 'polypeptide(L)'
;MSTWLGIRVQNLPPSVNLVLTSYTVAHPNVPELFIRVQTDGTITPRDVFTSVCEKLIKQLEMLHQEFTREWELRRITNTGEQGNMQNGH
;
A
#
# COMPACT_ATOMS: atom_id res chain seq x y z
N MET A 1 22.50 -21.78 8.47
CA MET A 1 22.71 -20.32 8.39
C MET A 1 21.51 -19.74 7.65
N SER A 2 20.51 -19.27 8.38
CA SER A 2 19.31 -18.66 7.80
C SER A 2 19.48 -17.16 7.84
N THR A 3 19.65 -16.54 6.68
CA THR A 3 19.82 -15.09 6.55
C THR A 3 18.48 -14.42 6.81
N TRP A 4 18.37 -13.74 7.94
CA TRP A 4 17.22 -12.91 8.29
C TRP A 4 17.20 -11.68 7.37
N LEU A 5 16.46 -11.74 6.28
CA LEU A 5 16.22 -10.58 5.43
C LEU A 5 15.18 -9.69 6.14
N GLY A 6 15.68 -8.72 6.92
CA GLY A 6 14.87 -7.74 7.61
C GLY A 6 14.15 -6.83 6.62
N ILE A 7 12.90 -7.13 6.31
CA ILE A 7 11.99 -6.15 5.71
C ILE A 7 11.58 -5.21 6.84
N ARG A 8 12.17 -4.02 6.87
CA ARG A 8 11.56 -2.89 7.59
C ARG A 8 10.22 -2.63 6.93
N VAL A 9 9.13 -2.79 7.67
CA VAL A 9 7.83 -2.22 7.30
C VAL A 9 7.95 -0.70 7.46
N GLN A 10 8.28 -0.03 6.36
CA GLN A 10 8.61 1.40 6.30
C GLN A 10 7.37 2.32 6.42
N ASN A 11 6.19 1.79 6.73
CA ASN A 11 4.93 2.55 6.69
C ASN A 11 4.09 2.46 7.99
N LEU A 12 4.73 2.20 9.14
CA LEU A 12 4.05 2.40 10.42
C LEU A 12 4.38 3.80 10.98
N PRO A 13 3.38 4.59 11.39
CA PRO A 13 3.64 5.83 12.11
C PRO A 13 4.36 5.50 13.43
N PRO A 14 5.24 6.38 13.92
CA PRO A 14 6.02 6.17 15.15
C PRO A 14 5.16 5.99 16.41
N SER A 15 3.84 6.27 16.32
CA SER A 15 2.85 6.08 17.38
C SER A 15 2.32 4.66 17.54
N VAL A 16 2.66 3.73 16.62
CA VAL A 16 2.28 2.32 16.77
C VAL A 16 3.45 1.60 17.42
N ASN A 17 3.24 1.10 18.64
CA ASN A 17 4.20 0.34 19.42
C ASN A 17 4.46 -1.07 18.84
N LEU A 18 4.85 -1.13 17.57
CA LEU A 18 5.26 -2.35 16.90
C LEU A 18 6.77 -2.51 17.08
N VAL A 19 7.18 -3.52 17.82
CA VAL A 19 8.58 -3.73 18.19
C VAL A 19 9.33 -4.47 17.08
N LEU A 20 8.67 -5.42 16.40
CA LEU A 20 9.28 -6.20 15.32
C LEU A 20 8.21 -6.85 14.43
N THR A 21 8.45 -6.83 13.12
CA THR A 21 7.71 -7.66 12.16
C THR A 21 8.67 -8.35 11.21
N SER A 22 8.54 -9.68 11.08
CA SER A 22 9.27 -10.50 10.12
C SER A 22 8.27 -11.36 9.36
N TYR A 23 8.54 -11.65 8.09
CA TYR A 23 7.73 -12.59 7.35
C TYR A 23 8.59 -13.68 6.70
N THR A 24 8.00 -14.84 6.46
CA THR A 24 8.65 -15.94 5.75
C THR A 24 7.62 -16.65 4.88
N VAL A 25 7.98 -16.90 3.63
CA VAL A 25 7.20 -17.74 2.72
C VAL A 25 7.60 -19.19 2.95
N ALA A 26 6.63 -20.06 3.22
CA ALA A 26 6.88 -21.46 3.55
C ALA A 26 7.52 -22.21 2.37
N HIS A 27 6.93 -22.03 1.19
CA HIS A 27 7.37 -22.65 -0.06
C HIS A 27 6.87 -21.81 -1.25
N PRO A 28 7.65 -21.60 -2.33
CA PRO A 28 7.25 -20.74 -3.45
C PRO A 28 5.97 -21.19 -4.19
N ASN A 29 5.74 -22.50 -4.26
CA ASN A 29 4.59 -23.09 -4.96
C ASN A 29 3.34 -23.27 -4.08
N VAL A 30 3.40 -22.85 -2.81
CA VAL A 30 2.25 -22.90 -1.89
C VAL A 30 2.01 -21.47 -1.40
N PRO A 31 0.78 -20.92 -1.54
CA PRO A 31 0.50 -19.54 -1.16
C PRO A 31 0.31 -19.40 0.36
N GLU A 32 1.31 -19.81 1.14
CA GLU A 32 1.36 -19.72 2.60
C GLU A 32 2.44 -18.73 3.05
N LEU A 33 2.01 -17.73 3.81
CA LEU A 33 2.85 -16.66 4.35
C LEU A 33 2.75 -16.66 5.87
N PHE A 34 3.89 -16.77 6.54
CA PHE A 34 3.98 -16.61 7.98
C PHE A 34 4.43 -15.19 8.31
N ILE A 35 3.66 -14.50 9.16
CA ILE A 35 3.97 -13.16 9.65
C ILE A 35 4.07 -13.22 11.16
N ARG A 36 5.21 -12.79 11.70
CA ARG A 36 5.41 -12.66 13.14
C ARG A 36 5.24 -11.19 13.53
N VAL A 37 4.25 -10.93 14.38
CA VAL A 37 3.95 -9.59 14.89
C VAL A 37 4.28 -9.55 16.38
N GLN A 38 5.11 -8.59 16.78
CA GLN A 38 5.47 -8.37 18.18
C GLN A 38 5.13 -6.93 18.59
N THR A 39 4.35 -6.80 19.67
CA THR A 39 3.96 -5.52 20.28
C THR A 39 4.60 -5.38 21.67
N ASP A 40 4.52 -4.19 22.25
CA ASP A 40 5.02 -3.86 23.59
C ASP A 40 4.07 -4.29 24.73
N GLY A 41 2.94 -4.93 24.41
CA GLY A 41 1.92 -5.37 25.36
C GLY A 41 0.84 -4.32 25.68
N THR A 42 0.95 -3.08 25.18
CA THR A 42 -0.09 -2.06 25.36
C THR A 42 -1.30 -2.28 24.44
N ILE A 43 -1.06 -2.91 23.29
CA ILE A 43 -2.03 -3.22 22.25
C ILE A 43 -1.84 -4.67 21.80
N THR A 44 -2.94 -5.38 21.53
CA THR A 44 -2.83 -6.78 21.10
C THR A 44 -2.25 -6.85 19.69
N PRO A 45 -1.38 -7.84 19.37
CA PRO A 45 -0.81 -7.97 18.03
C PRO A 45 -1.86 -8.10 16.93
N ARG A 46 -3.02 -8.69 17.25
CA ARG A 46 -4.16 -8.82 16.35
C ARG A 46 -4.72 -7.46 15.96
N ASP A 47 -4.99 -6.61 16.95
CA ASP A 47 -5.58 -5.30 16.71
C ASP A 47 -4.64 -4.41 15.88
N VAL A 48 -3.34 -4.51 16.14
CA VAL A 48 -2.34 -3.77 15.35
C VAL A 48 -2.34 -4.23 13.90
N PHE A 49 -2.33 -5.54 13.67
CA PHE A 49 -2.35 -6.11 12.34
C PHE A 49 -3.59 -5.64 11.57
N THR A 50 -4.77 -5.73 12.18
CA THR A 50 -6.03 -5.26 11.57
C THR A 50 -5.98 -3.76 11.26
N SER A 51 -5.52 -2.92 12.20
CA SER A 51 -5.39 -1.47 11.96
C SER A 51 -4.45 -1.15 10.80
N VAL A 52 -3.36 -1.91 10.63
CA VAL A 52 -2.42 -1.73 9.52
C VAL A 52 -3.09 -2.09 8.20
N CYS A 53 -3.85 -3.19 8.13
CA CYS A 53 -4.62 -3.55 6.94
C CYS A 53 -5.64 -2.47 6.57
N GLU A 54 -6.39 -1.94 7.54
CA GLU A 54 -7.35 -0.87 7.30
C GLU A 54 -6.69 0.41 6.78
N LYS A 55 -5.52 0.77 7.32
CA LYS A 55 -4.74 1.92 6.82
C LYS A 55 -4.26 1.70 5.38
N LEU A 56 -3.78 0.50 5.06
CA LEU A 56 -3.33 0.15 3.72
C LEU A 56 -4.48 0.27 2.70
N ILE A 57 -5.67 -0.23 3.06
CA ILE A 57 -6.87 -0.12 2.22
C ILE A 57 -7.20 1.34 1.94
N LYS A 58 -7.21 2.19 2.97
CA LYS A 58 -7.46 3.63 2.82
C LYS A 58 -6.42 4.32 1.94
N GLN A 59 -5.14 3.97 2.07
CA GLN A 59 -4.08 4.49 1.21
C GLN A 59 -4.29 4.11 -0.26
N LEU A 60 -4.70 2.87 -0.52
CA LEU A 60 -4.98 2.41 -1.88
C LEU A 60 -6.24 3.08 -2.46
N GLU A 61 -7.26 3.32 -1.64
CA GLU A 61 -8.46 4.04 -2.05
C GLU A 61 -8.17 5.49 -2.43
N MET A 62 -7.36 6.19 -1.62
CA MET A 62 -6.90 7.55 -1.96
C MET A 62 -6.12 7.55 -3.27
N LEU A 63 -5.20 6.61 -3.45
CA LEU A 63 -4.43 6.47 -4.70
C LEU A 63 -5.36 6.24 -5.90
N HIS A 64 -6.38 5.39 -5.76
CA HIS A 64 -7.33 5.11 -6.83
C HIS A 64 -8.12 6.37 -7.24
N GLN A 65 -8.57 7.16 -6.27
CA GLN A 65 -9.31 8.39 -6.52
C GLN A 65 -8.43 9.44 -7.21
N GLU A 66 -7.21 9.67 -6.70
CA GLU A 66 -6.26 10.59 -7.30
C GLU A 66 -5.89 10.17 -8.72
N PHE A 67 -5.61 8.88 -8.93
CA PHE A 67 -5.29 8.33 -10.24
C PHE A 67 -6.45 8.53 -11.23
N THR A 68 -7.67 8.17 -10.84
CA THR A 68 -8.86 8.32 -11.69
C THR A 68 -9.09 9.79 -12.06
N ARG A 69 -8.98 10.69 -11.08
CA ARG A 69 -9.12 12.14 -11.29
C ARG A 69 -8.10 12.68 -12.29
N GLU A 70 -6.82 12.37 -12.09
CA GLU A 70 -5.75 12.81 -12.98
C GLU A 70 -5.88 12.20 -14.38
N TRP A 71 -6.32 10.94 -14.46
CA TRP A 71 -6.54 10.26 -15.74
C TRP A 71 -7.69 10.89 -16.53
N GLU A 72 -8.82 11.19 -15.89
CA GLU A 72 -9.95 11.85 -16.53
C GLU A 72 -9.63 13.27 -16.99
N LEU A 73 -8.91 14.05 -16.17
CA LEU A 73 -8.43 15.39 -16.54
C LEU A 73 -7.56 15.34 -17.80
N ARG A 74 -6.61 14.40 -17.86
CA ARG A 74 -5.73 14.22 -19.04
C ARG A 74 -6.49 13.79 -20.29
N ARG A 75 -7.56 13.01 -20.14
CA ARG A 75 -8.42 12.60 -21.26
C ARG A 75 -9.18 13.78 -21.86
N ILE A 76 -9.70 14.68 -21.01
CA ILE A 76 -10.40 15.88 -21.46
C ILE A 76 -9.44 16.83 -22.18
N THR A 77 -8.25 17.07 -21.63
CA THR A 77 -7.22 17.93 -22.26
C THR A 77 -6.78 17.39 -23.63
N ASN A 78 -6.51 16.08 -23.75
CA ASN A 78 -6.16 15.46 -25.04
C ASN A 78 -7.29 15.56 -26.08
N THR A 79 -8.55 15.46 -25.65
CA THR A 79 -9.71 15.57 -26.54
C THR A 79 -9.94 17.03 -26.97
N GLY A 80 -9.68 17.99 -26.09
CA GLY A 80 -9.74 19.43 -26.37
C GLY A 80 -8.68 19.89 -27.36
N GLU A 81 -7.48 19.30 -27.34
CA GLU A 81 -6.41 19.64 -28.28
C GLU A 81 -6.70 19.15 -29.71
N GLN A 82 -7.35 17.98 -29.89
CA GLN A 82 -7.79 17.52 -31.22
C GLN A 82 -8.93 18.36 -31.80
N GLY A 83 -9.81 18.90 -30.96
CA GLY A 83 -10.89 19.81 -31.41
C GLY A 83 -10.38 21.17 -31.91
N ASN A 84 -9.25 21.66 -31.39
CA ASN A 84 -8.70 22.97 -31.75
C ASN A 84 -7.82 22.94 -33.02
N MET A 85 -7.40 21.76 -33.49
CA MET A 85 -6.62 21.62 -34.74
C MET A 85 -7.49 21.53 -36.00
N GLN A 86 -8.81 21.35 -35.86
CA GLN A 86 -9.71 21.18 -37.01
C GLN A 86 -10.39 22.47 -37.48
N ASN A 87 -10.25 23.58 -36.75
CA ASN A 87 -10.92 24.85 -37.06
C ASN A 87 -9.99 25.93 -37.64
N GLY A 88 -8.85 25.53 -38.20
CA GLY A 88 -7.83 26.40 -38.78
C GLY A 88 -7.43 26.01 -40.20
N HIS A 89 -8.38 26.01 -41.14
CA HIS A 89 -8.15 26.18 -42.58
C HIS A 89 -9.39 26.72 -43.26
#